data_AF-A0A5N7A052-F1
#
_entry.id   AF-A0A5N7A052-F1
#
_cell.length_a   1.000
_cell.length_b   1.000
_cell.length_c   1.000
_cell.angle_alpha   90.00
_cell.angle_beta   90.00
_cell.angle_gamma   90.00
#
_symmetry.space_group_name_H-M   'P 1'
#
loop_
_entity.id
_entity.type
_entity.pdbx_description
1 polymer ?
#
loop_
_entity_poly.entity_id
_entity_poly.type
_entity_poly.pdbx_seq_one_letter_code
_entity_poly.pdbx_strand_id
1 'polypeptide(L)'
;MIRDTLVPFSKTSVLIVGGGTTGLTTALLLARYGLTVMIVERHHHRSGQPKAHAINPRLLEIFRQIGLDTTRLRKSGVSPEDGDTVRFVVSMAGKEHATLPYERQGPETFEITPEPLFNIPQPSLEDFLIRAVESNENITFYRGVQWESCSQLELGVLSSNIRKMVTGALMVVESAYVLDCGGANSRARDLLGIPFSPLPQYVQKEVHHLSVHFNADLTRFNPGTLWWISSPRADGTVICYDRAYDWIFVTYYNPKTTSPNKFTEHYCRELIDNMPFHPREVFGVNTGIADAQNLAWKIHAVERRWAEEAILSTYSEKRRPVAVANAYQSVKNQIQSFGRLDHVKEKLDCELRANAEHFDSIRLQIGYRYGEDEVPDEPCDYYSPSNKPGSRLVHAWISVAGQWLSTLDLVDGMSFVLLLSDHSARALADAVRSINLPVIIYTLCMGSDFVVLNASWASTVGLSRPASGLLVRPDQHILGNVTSVENIERLLAACLCS
;
A
#
# COMPACT_ATOMS: atom_id res chain seq x y z
N MET A 1 -20.45 3.59 -10.81
CA MET A 1 -20.82 3.28 -12.23
C MET A 1 -19.77 3.82 -13.22
N ILE A 2 -19.26 3.00 -14.16
CA ILE A 2 -18.42 3.50 -15.28
C ILE A 2 -19.28 4.19 -16.33
N ARG A 3 -18.81 5.31 -16.90
CA ARG A 3 -19.53 6.08 -17.94
C ARG A 3 -18.61 6.43 -19.11
N ASP A 4 -19.09 6.26 -20.34
CA ASP A 4 -18.34 6.52 -21.59
C ASP A 4 -18.37 7.99 -22.05
N THR A 5 -19.23 8.81 -21.44
CA THR A 5 -19.41 10.22 -21.81
C THR A 5 -19.51 11.11 -20.57
N LEU A 6 -18.41 11.81 -20.29
CA LEU A 6 -18.41 13.00 -19.47
C LEU A 6 -19.14 14.12 -20.23
N VAL A 7 -20.06 14.81 -19.56
CA VAL A 7 -20.79 15.97 -20.11
C VAL A 7 -19.90 17.23 -20.07
N PRO A 8 -20.18 18.28 -20.88
CA PRO A 8 -19.30 19.45 -21.00
C PRO A 8 -18.95 20.16 -19.68
N PHE A 9 -19.85 20.09 -18.69
CA PHE A 9 -19.66 20.65 -17.35
C PHE A 9 -20.16 19.67 -16.29
N SER A 10 -19.39 19.45 -15.22
CA SER A 10 -19.76 18.60 -14.09
C SER A 10 -19.26 19.15 -12.75
N LYS A 11 -19.89 18.76 -11.65
CA LYS A 11 -19.41 19.01 -10.28
C LYS A 11 -19.19 17.69 -9.53
N THR A 12 -18.25 17.68 -8.60
CA THR A 12 -17.93 16.56 -7.68
C THR A 12 -17.32 17.13 -6.41
N SER A 13 -17.33 16.42 -5.28
CA SER A 13 -16.60 16.86 -4.08
C SER A 13 -15.09 16.72 -4.33
N VAL A 14 -14.68 15.55 -4.83
CA VAL A 14 -13.28 15.23 -5.15
C VAL A 14 -13.15 14.75 -6.59
N LEU A 15 -12.13 15.25 -7.30
CA LEU A 15 -11.68 14.76 -8.60
C LEU A 15 -10.36 13.99 -8.43
N ILE A 16 -10.32 12.74 -8.90
CA ILE A 16 -9.15 11.86 -8.86
C ILE A 16 -8.62 11.66 -10.28
N VAL A 17 -7.35 11.99 -10.49
CA VAL A 17 -6.65 11.82 -11.76
C VAL A 17 -5.90 10.48 -11.74
N GLY A 18 -6.28 9.55 -12.60
CA GLY A 18 -5.68 8.20 -12.70
C GLY A 18 -6.55 7.11 -12.06
N GLY A 19 -6.89 6.10 -12.86
CA GLY A 19 -7.77 4.98 -12.49
C GLY A 19 -7.04 3.70 -12.06
N GLY A 20 -5.80 3.82 -11.57
CA GLY A 20 -5.04 2.70 -11.00
C GLY A 20 -5.45 2.36 -9.57
N THR A 21 -4.85 1.32 -9.00
CA THR A 21 -5.14 0.80 -7.64
C THR A 21 -5.17 1.87 -6.55
N THR A 22 -4.23 2.84 -6.57
CA THR A 22 -4.24 4.01 -5.69
C THR A 22 -5.52 4.84 -5.85
N GLY A 23 -5.81 5.34 -7.06
CA GLY A 23 -6.97 6.20 -7.32
C GLY A 23 -8.31 5.52 -7.04
N LEU A 24 -8.42 4.23 -7.36
CA LEU A 24 -9.60 3.41 -7.05
C LEU A 24 -9.80 3.28 -5.53
N THR A 25 -8.73 3.05 -4.76
CA THR A 25 -8.84 2.93 -3.29
C THR A 25 -9.12 4.28 -2.63
N THR A 26 -8.46 5.36 -3.09
CA THR A 26 -8.76 6.74 -2.66
C THR A 26 -10.24 7.07 -2.86
N ALA A 27 -10.83 6.66 -3.99
CA ALA A 27 -12.26 6.87 -4.25
C ALA A 27 -13.17 6.13 -3.26
N LEU A 28 -12.87 4.85 -2.98
CA LEU A 28 -13.63 4.03 -2.03
C LEU A 28 -13.56 4.59 -0.60
N LEU A 29 -12.37 5.02 -0.17
CA LEU A 29 -12.16 5.69 1.13
C LEU A 29 -12.99 6.98 1.25
N LEU A 30 -12.92 7.86 0.25
CA LEU A 30 -13.63 9.15 0.27
C LEU A 30 -15.15 8.99 0.14
N ALA A 31 -15.62 8.07 -0.70
CA ALA A 31 -17.05 7.79 -0.85
C ALA A 31 -17.68 7.23 0.43
N ARG A 32 -16.91 6.50 1.25
CA ARG A 32 -17.34 6.02 2.58
C ARG A 32 -17.60 7.16 3.58
N TYR A 33 -16.92 8.30 3.40
CA TYR A 33 -17.19 9.53 4.17
C TYR A 33 -18.42 10.31 3.67
N GLY A 34 -19.09 9.84 2.61
CA GLY A 34 -20.25 10.49 1.98
C GLY A 34 -19.88 11.52 0.91
N LEU A 35 -18.62 11.59 0.48
CA LEU A 35 -18.17 12.53 -0.55
C LEU A 35 -18.48 11.99 -1.95
N THR A 36 -18.89 12.88 -2.86
CA THR A 36 -19.02 12.52 -4.28
C THR A 36 -17.64 12.53 -4.93
N VAL A 37 -17.32 11.47 -5.68
CA VAL A 37 -15.99 11.27 -6.25
C VAL A 37 -16.10 11.00 -7.75
N MET A 38 -15.29 11.73 -8.52
CA MET A 38 -15.09 11.48 -9.94
C MET A 38 -13.67 10.99 -10.19
N ILE A 39 -13.52 9.84 -10.84
CA ILE A 39 -12.23 9.32 -11.31
C ILE A 39 -12.13 9.58 -12.83
N VAL A 40 -11.02 10.15 -13.29
CA VAL A 40 -10.69 10.32 -14.71
C VAL A 40 -9.44 9.55 -15.10
N GLU A 41 -9.56 8.65 -16.09
CA GLU A 41 -8.46 7.84 -16.62
C GLU A 41 -8.31 8.05 -18.13
N ARG A 42 -7.08 8.35 -18.59
CA ARG A 42 -6.78 8.63 -20.00
C ARG A 42 -6.89 7.40 -20.90
N HIS A 43 -6.65 6.20 -20.35
CA HIS A 43 -6.67 4.95 -21.10
C HIS A 43 -8.07 4.33 -21.14
N HIS A 44 -8.57 4.04 -22.36
CA HIS A 44 -9.86 3.37 -22.55
C HIS A 44 -9.88 1.95 -21.98
N HIS A 45 -8.79 1.21 -22.16
CA HIS A 45 -8.59 -0.13 -21.64
C HIS A 45 -7.41 -0.13 -20.67
N ARG A 46 -7.39 -1.06 -19.71
CA ARG A 46 -6.20 -1.27 -18.88
C ARG A 46 -5.03 -1.72 -19.74
N SER A 47 -3.82 -1.46 -19.25
CA SER A 47 -2.65 -2.22 -19.70
C SER A 47 -2.82 -3.67 -19.26
N GLY A 48 -2.88 -4.60 -20.20
CA GLY A 48 -3.09 -6.03 -19.91
C GLY A 48 -1.86 -6.75 -19.33
N GLN A 49 -0.73 -6.06 -19.17
CA GLN A 49 0.47 -6.65 -18.58
C GLN A 49 0.46 -6.50 -17.05
N PRO A 50 0.59 -7.60 -16.28
CA PRO A 50 0.84 -7.55 -14.86
C PRO A 50 2.06 -6.70 -14.49
N LYS A 51 2.00 -6.01 -13.35
CA LYS A 51 3.03 -5.06 -12.88
C LYS A 51 3.44 -5.35 -11.44
N ALA A 52 2.64 -4.93 -10.48
CA ALA A 52 2.76 -5.39 -9.09
C ALA A 52 2.07 -6.76 -8.94
N HIS A 53 2.56 -7.55 -7.98
CA HIS A 53 1.97 -8.83 -7.58
C HIS A 53 1.86 -8.98 -6.05
N ALA A 54 2.89 -8.57 -5.31
CA ALA A 54 2.92 -8.64 -3.85
C ALA A 54 2.10 -7.50 -3.20
N ILE A 55 1.04 -7.87 -2.48
CA ILE A 55 0.14 -6.98 -1.74
C ILE A 55 0.43 -7.13 -0.25
N ASN A 56 0.93 -6.06 0.37
CA ASN A 56 1.42 -6.11 1.74
C ASN A 56 0.28 -6.11 2.79
N PRO A 57 0.59 -6.45 4.07
CA PRO A 57 -0.42 -6.48 5.11
C PRO A 57 -1.15 -5.16 5.35
N ARG A 58 -0.43 -4.03 5.31
CA ARG A 58 -1.05 -2.71 5.54
C ARG A 58 -2.14 -2.40 4.51
N LEU A 59 -1.93 -2.79 3.26
CA LEU A 59 -2.92 -2.64 2.19
C LEU A 59 -4.17 -3.49 2.46
N LEU A 60 -4.00 -4.74 2.86
CA LEU A 60 -5.10 -5.64 3.16
C LEU A 60 -5.84 -5.24 4.45
N GLU A 61 -5.13 -4.72 5.46
CA GLU A 61 -5.71 -4.08 6.65
C GLU A 61 -6.58 -2.86 6.28
N ILE A 62 -6.16 -2.04 5.30
CA ILE A 62 -6.96 -0.92 4.78
C ILE A 62 -8.22 -1.45 4.09
N PHE A 63 -8.10 -2.44 3.21
CA PHE A 63 -9.25 -3.06 2.52
C PHE A 63 -10.25 -3.66 3.51
N ARG A 64 -9.76 -4.38 4.52
CA ARG A 64 -10.55 -4.92 5.62
C ARG A 64 -11.26 -3.81 6.41
N GLN A 65 -10.55 -2.73 6.77
CA GLN A 65 -11.12 -1.59 7.48
C GLN A 65 -12.29 -0.92 6.72
N ILE A 66 -12.19 -0.80 5.39
CA ILE A 66 -13.25 -0.22 4.55
C ILE A 66 -14.34 -1.23 4.14
N GLY A 67 -14.30 -2.47 4.64
CA GLY A 67 -15.32 -3.50 4.41
C GLY A 67 -15.23 -4.19 3.04
N LEU A 68 -14.08 -4.15 2.36
CA LEU A 68 -13.87 -4.99 1.17
C LEU A 68 -13.66 -6.45 1.58
N ASP A 69 -14.22 -7.37 0.80
CA ASP A 69 -14.14 -8.81 1.04
C ASP A 69 -12.73 -9.35 0.72
N THR A 70 -11.83 -9.25 1.70
CA THR A 70 -10.45 -9.78 1.62
C THR A 70 -10.42 -11.30 1.46
N THR A 71 -11.45 -12.02 1.92
CA THR A 71 -11.56 -13.48 1.73
C THR A 71 -11.81 -13.84 0.26
N ARG A 72 -12.64 -13.08 -0.45
CA ARG A 72 -12.83 -13.22 -1.90
C ARG A 72 -11.63 -12.70 -2.70
N LEU A 73 -10.97 -11.64 -2.23
CA LEU A 73 -9.74 -11.16 -2.84
C LEU A 73 -8.65 -12.25 -2.81
N ARG A 74 -8.46 -12.91 -1.65
CA ARG A 74 -7.51 -14.03 -1.48
C ARG A 74 -7.78 -15.21 -2.42
N LYS A 75 -9.05 -15.51 -2.72
CA LYS A 75 -9.45 -16.52 -3.72
C LYS A 75 -9.16 -16.14 -5.18
N SER A 76 -8.69 -14.91 -5.44
CA SER A 76 -8.48 -14.36 -6.78
C SER A 76 -6.99 -14.18 -7.13
N GLY A 77 -6.09 -14.71 -6.29
CA GLY A 77 -4.64 -14.72 -6.49
C GLY A 77 -4.04 -16.08 -6.14
N VAL A 78 -2.74 -16.10 -5.84
CA VAL A 78 -1.96 -17.31 -5.61
C VAL A 78 -2.38 -17.97 -4.28
N SER A 79 -2.46 -19.31 -4.24
CA SER A 79 -2.79 -20.02 -2.99
C SER A 79 -1.62 -19.92 -1.99
N PRO A 80 -1.84 -20.05 -0.68
CA PRO A 80 -0.75 -20.00 0.30
C PRO A 80 0.30 -21.10 0.10
N GLU A 81 -0.12 -22.29 -0.37
CA GLU A 81 0.77 -23.41 -0.73
C GLU A 81 1.56 -23.15 -2.02
N ASP A 82 1.00 -22.32 -2.92
CA ASP A 82 1.65 -21.96 -4.18
C ASP A 82 2.56 -20.72 -4.05
N GLY A 83 2.25 -19.85 -3.08
CA GLY A 83 2.83 -18.53 -2.86
C GLY A 83 4.13 -18.50 -2.04
N ASP A 84 4.42 -19.60 -1.35
CA ASP A 84 5.29 -19.68 -0.17
C ASP A 84 6.81 -19.56 -0.39
N THR A 85 7.28 -19.50 -1.64
CA THR A 85 8.70 -19.71 -1.94
C THR A 85 9.30 -18.81 -3.02
N VAL A 86 10.53 -18.34 -2.76
CA VAL A 86 11.46 -17.84 -3.78
C VAL A 86 12.54 -18.88 -4.01
N ARG A 87 12.74 -19.28 -5.27
CA ARG A 87 13.74 -20.28 -5.68
C ARG A 87 14.93 -19.62 -6.35
N PHE A 88 16.14 -19.99 -5.94
CA PHE A 88 17.41 -19.58 -6.54
C PHE A 88 17.93 -20.74 -7.39
N VAL A 89 17.97 -20.62 -8.72
CA VAL A 89 18.25 -21.77 -9.62
C VAL A 89 19.24 -21.43 -10.74
N VAL A 90 19.89 -22.46 -11.32
CA VAL A 90 20.68 -22.32 -12.54
C VAL A 90 19.80 -22.14 -13.78
N SER A 91 18.62 -22.78 -13.83
CA SER A 91 17.58 -22.64 -14.87
C SER A 91 16.30 -23.32 -14.41
N MET A 92 15.18 -23.15 -15.14
CA MET A 92 13.87 -23.71 -14.74
C MET A 92 13.84 -25.26 -14.66
N ALA A 93 14.69 -25.94 -15.43
CA ALA A 93 14.91 -27.39 -15.35
C ALA A 93 16.30 -27.75 -14.79
N GLY A 94 17.00 -26.77 -14.21
CA GLY A 94 18.38 -26.86 -13.77
C GLY A 94 18.53 -27.17 -12.29
N LYS A 95 19.75 -27.01 -11.78
CA LYS A 95 20.05 -27.16 -10.36
C LYS A 95 19.46 -26.01 -9.54
N GLU A 96 18.75 -26.32 -8.46
CA GLU A 96 18.46 -25.35 -7.39
C GLU A 96 19.70 -25.13 -6.51
N HIS A 97 19.98 -23.86 -6.21
CA HIS A 97 21.02 -23.40 -5.29
C HIS A 97 20.49 -23.23 -3.88
N ALA A 98 19.31 -22.62 -3.74
CA ALA A 98 18.63 -22.39 -2.48
C ALA A 98 17.14 -22.10 -2.70
N THR A 99 16.36 -22.20 -1.62
CA THR A 99 14.98 -21.72 -1.54
C THR A 99 14.84 -20.86 -0.28
N LEU A 100 14.10 -19.76 -0.37
CA LEU A 100 13.72 -18.90 0.76
C LEU A 100 12.18 -18.88 0.90
N PRO A 101 11.66 -18.81 2.14
CA PRO A 101 10.22 -18.63 2.36
C PRO A 101 9.78 -17.21 1.93
N TYR A 102 8.61 -17.13 1.30
CA TYR A 102 7.94 -15.93 0.83
C TYR A 102 6.51 -15.84 1.36
N GLU A 103 5.90 -14.65 1.28
CA GLU A 103 4.61 -14.25 1.85
C GLU A 103 4.48 -14.35 3.38
N ARG A 104 5.09 -15.36 4.01
CA ARG A 104 4.97 -15.72 5.42
C ARG A 104 3.50 -15.68 5.88
N GLN A 105 2.68 -16.57 5.33
CA GLN A 105 1.31 -16.79 5.82
C GLN A 105 1.27 -17.75 7.04
N GLY A 106 2.36 -17.83 7.82
CA GLY A 106 2.48 -18.69 9.00
C GLY A 106 1.77 -18.11 10.24
N PRO A 107 1.53 -18.93 11.29
CA PRO A 107 0.90 -18.49 12.53
C PRO A 107 1.57 -17.26 13.15
N GLU A 108 2.90 -17.16 13.07
CA GLU A 108 3.70 -16.05 13.58
C GLU A 108 3.36 -14.70 12.93
N THR A 109 2.99 -14.70 11.64
CA THR A 109 2.56 -13.47 10.96
C THR A 109 1.12 -13.12 11.33
N PHE A 110 0.27 -14.12 11.55
CA PHE A 110 -1.07 -13.93 12.12
C PHE A 110 -1.06 -13.43 13.59
N GLU A 111 0.08 -13.40 14.29
CA GLU A 111 0.21 -12.72 15.59
C GLU A 111 0.42 -11.20 15.46
N ILE A 112 0.92 -10.71 14.32
CA ILE A 112 1.27 -9.29 14.10
C ILE A 112 0.34 -8.53 13.13
N THR A 113 -0.41 -9.27 12.29
CA THR A 113 -1.44 -8.73 11.40
C THR A 113 -2.54 -9.77 11.14
N PRO A 114 -3.83 -9.37 11.04
CA PRO A 114 -4.89 -10.29 10.63
C PRO A 114 -4.86 -10.61 9.13
N GLU A 115 -4.05 -9.89 8.35
CA GLU A 115 -3.99 -10.01 6.89
C GLU A 115 -2.54 -10.12 6.40
N PRO A 116 -1.91 -11.31 6.45
CA PRO A 116 -0.56 -11.53 5.92
C PRO A 116 -0.42 -11.16 4.43
N LEU A 117 0.83 -10.98 3.98
CA LEU A 117 1.16 -10.66 2.59
C LEU A 117 0.54 -11.70 1.65
N PHE A 118 0.13 -11.24 0.46
CA PHE A 118 -0.61 -12.03 -0.50
C PHE A 118 -0.19 -11.68 -1.93
N ASN A 119 0.05 -12.69 -2.78
CA ASN A 119 0.31 -12.45 -4.20
C ASN A 119 -0.96 -12.52 -5.07
N ILE A 120 -1.21 -11.43 -5.80
CA ILE A 120 -2.30 -11.33 -6.78
C ILE A 120 -1.85 -10.44 -7.96
N PRO A 121 -2.04 -10.86 -9.23
CA PRO A 121 -1.77 -10.00 -10.37
C PRO A 121 -2.50 -8.66 -10.25
N GLN A 122 -1.78 -7.54 -10.44
CA GLN A 122 -2.37 -6.20 -10.40
C GLN A 122 -3.64 -6.05 -11.25
N PRO A 123 -3.79 -6.63 -12.46
CA PRO A 123 -5.05 -6.60 -13.21
C PRO A 123 -6.25 -7.19 -12.42
N SER A 124 -6.05 -8.29 -11.71
CA SER A 124 -7.08 -8.94 -10.87
C SER A 124 -7.42 -8.10 -9.63
N LEU A 125 -6.43 -7.45 -9.01
CA LEU A 125 -6.67 -6.47 -7.94
C LEU A 125 -7.43 -5.24 -8.46
N GLU A 126 -7.06 -4.71 -9.63
CA GLU A 126 -7.79 -3.61 -10.26
C GLU A 126 -9.22 -4.03 -10.60
N ASP A 127 -9.47 -5.26 -11.07
CA ASP A 127 -10.83 -5.78 -11.28
C ASP A 127 -11.66 -5.85 -10.00
N PHE A 128 -11.07 -6.30 -8.90
CA PHE A 128 -11.72 -6.32 -7.59
C PHE A 128 -12.12 -4.91 -7.14
N LEU A 129 -11.18 -3.96 -7.22
CA LEU A 129 -11.41 -2.56 -6.85
C LEU A 129 -12.39 -1.85 -7.79
N ILE A 130 -12.36 -2.13 -9.09
CA ILE A 130 -13.29 -1.58 -10.08
C ILE A 130 -14.71 -2.04 -9.79
N ARG A 131 -14.94 -3.32 -9.48
CA ARG A 131 -16.28 -3.81 -9.12
C ARG A 131 -16.83 -3.12 -7.87
N ALA A 132 -15.98 -2.88 -6.86
CA ALA A 132 -16.35 -2.11 -5.69
C ALA A 132 -16.72 -0.65 -6.05
N VAL A 133 -15.90 0.02 -6.87
CA VAL A 133 -16.15 1.37 -7.40
C VAL A 133 -17.42 1.44 -8.25
N GLU A 134 -17.72 0.41 -9.04
CA GLU A 134 -18.92 0.34 -9.86
C GLU A 134 -20.19 0.23 -9.03
N SER A 135 -20.13 -0.55 -7.94
CA SER A 135 -21.23 -0.76 -6.98
C SER A 135 -21.50 0.42 -6.05
N ASN A 136 -20.59 1.39 -5.97
CA ASN A 136 -20.75 2.57 -5.11
C ASN A 136 -21.43 3.73 -5.89
N GLU A 137 -22.56 4.22 -5.36
CA GLU A 137 -23.34 5.30 -6.00
C GLU A 137 -22.66 6.67 -5.96
N ASN A 138 -21.81 6.92 -4.96
CA ASN A 138 -21.07 8.18 -4.82
C ASN A 138 -19.85 8.26 -5.76
N ILE A 139 -19.50 7.18 -6.48
CA ILE A 139 -18.32 7.13 -7.36
C ILE A 139 -18.73 7.03 -8.84
N THR A 140 -18.29 8.01 -9.62
CA THR A 140 -18.36 7.97 -11.09
C THR A 140 -16.97 7.82 -11.68
N PHE A 141 -16.79 6.84 -12.57
CA PHE A 141 -15.49 6.55 -13.20
C PHE A 141 -15.59 6.74 -14.72
N TYR A 142 -14.79 7.68 -15.25
CA TYR A 142 -14.66 7.95 -16.68
C TYR A 142 -13.32 7.45 -17.22
N ARG A 143 -13.36 6.77 -18.37
CA ARG A 143 -12.17 6.29 -19.11
C ARG A 143 -12.06 7.01 -20.45
N GLY A 144 -10.86 7.02 -21.04
CA GLY A 144 -10.60 7.76 -22.28
C GLY A 144 -10.62 9.28 -22.11
N VAL A 145 -10.39 9.77 -20.89
CA VAL A 145 -10.41 11.19 -20.53
C VAL A 145 -9.16 11.57 -19.75
N GLN A 146 -8.44 12.59 -20.21
CA GLN A 146 -7.19 13.06 -19.62
C GLN A 146 -7.42 14.38 -18.89
N TRP A 147 -7.01 14.46 -17.63
CA TRP A 147 -6.88 15.75 -16.95
C TRP A 147 -5.73 16.56 -17.59
N GLU A 148 -5.99 17.82 -17.90
CA GLU A 148 -5.07 18.70 -18.62
C GLU A 148 -4.44 19.75 -17.73
N SER A 149 -5.24 20.42 -16.89
CA SER A 149 -4.82 21.49 -15.98
C SER A 149 -5.90 21.77 -14.93
N CYS A 150 -5.54 22.51 -13.88
CA CYS A 150 -6.47 23.02 -12.87
C CYS A 150 -6.15 24.49 -12.56
N SER A 151 -7.19 25.27 -12.27
CA SER A 151 -7.11 26.64 -11.76
C SER A 151 -8.13 26.83 -10.65
N GLN A 152 -7.75 27.54 -9.58
CA GLN A 152 -8.70 27.98 -8.57
C GLN A 152 -9.60 29.08 -9.14
N LEU A 153 -10.92 28.95 -8.99
CA LEU A 153 -11.89 29.99 -9.36
C LEU A 153 -12.18 30.91 -8.18
N GLU A 154 -12.45 30.31 -7.02
CA GLU A 154 -12.75 30.99 -5.76
C GLU A 154 -12.27 30.12 -4.58
N LEU A 155 -12.43 30.60 -3.35
CA LEU A 155 -12.03 29.84 -2.15
C LEU A 155 -12.81 28.53 -2.07
N GLY A 156 -12.11 27.40 -1.97
CA GLY A 156 -12.72 26.07 -1.94
C GLY A 156 -13.25 25.53 -3.28
N VAL A 157 -13.05 26.22 -4.42
CA VAL A 157 -13.51 25.74 -5.74
C VAL A 157 -12.38 25.73 -6.77
N LEU A 158 -12.00 24.52 -7.17
CA LEU A 158 -11.03 24.21 -8.21
C LEU A 158 -11.75 23.83 -9.50
N SER A 159 -11.37 24.45 -10.63
CA SER A 159 -11.85 24.12 -11.96
C SER A 159 -10.77 23.39 -12.75
N SER A 160 -11.06 22.15 -13.14
CA SER A 160 -10.18 21.28 -13.90
C SER A 160 -10.63 21.12 -15.35
N ASN A 161 -9.69 21.31 -16.28
CA ASN A 161 -9.89 21.02 -17.68
C ASN A 161 -9.62 19.54 -17.96
N ILE A 162 -10.59 18.86 -18.56
CA ILE A 162 -10.52 17.46 -18.96
C ILE A 162 -10.62 17.37 -20.49
N ARG A 163 -9.76 16.59 -21.14
CA ARG A 163 -9.80 16.30 -22.58
C ARG A 163 -10.34 14.90 -22.83
N LYS A 164 -11.30 14.75 -23.75
CA LYS A 164 -11.72 13.43 -24.25
C LYS A 164 -10.76 12.97 -25.35
N MET A 165 -10.08 11.84 -25.13
CA MET A 165 -8.96 11.40 -25.97
C MET A 165 -9.37 11.08 -27.41
N VAL A 166 -10.57 10.56 -27.63
CA VAL A 166 -11.08 10.20 -28.97
C VAL A 166 -11.55 11.38 -29.83
N THR A 167 -12.03 12.47 -29.22
CA THR A 167 -12.58 13.63 -29.97
C THR A 167 -11.75 14.90 -29.83
N GLY A 168 -10.78 14.93 -28.92
CA GLY A 168 -10.01 16.13 -28.57
C GLY A 168 -10.81 17.21 -27.82
N ALA A 169 -12.13 17.01 -27.62
CA ALA A 169 -13.02 17.93 -26.94
C ALA A 169 -12.54 18.24 -25.52
N LEU A 170 -12.93 19.42 -25.01
CA LEU A 170 -12.65 19.86 -23.64
C LEU A 170 -13.95 19.89 -22.81
N MET A 171 -13.84 19.48 -21.56
CA MET A 171 -14.88 19.46 -20.54
C MET A 171 -14.32 20.13 -19.27
N VAL A 172 -15.21 20.70 -18.45
CA VAL A 172 -14.85 21.32 -17.17
C VAL A 172 -15.44 20.49 -16.03
N VAL A 173 -14.61 20.23 -15.01
CA VAL A 173 -15.05 19.63 -13.75
C VAL A 173 -14.69 20.58 -12.61
N GLU A 174 -15.70 21.01 -11.85
CA GLU A 174 -15.50 21.74 -10.60
C GLU A 174 -15.46 20.77 -9.41
N SER A 175 -14.53 21.02 -8.49
CA SER A 175 -14.30 20.20 -7.30
C SER A 175 -13.67 20.99 -6.16
N ALA A 176 -13.86 20.56 -4.91
CA ALA A 176 -13.12 21.14 -3.78
C ALA A 176 -11.66 20.66 -3.76
N TYR A 177 -11.43 19.39 -4.13
CA TYR A 177 -10.10 18.76 -4.12
C TYR A 177 -9.79 18.07 -5.46
N VAL A 178 -8.55 18.22 -5.94
CA VAL A 178 -7.99 17.46 -7.06
C VAL A 178 -6.83 16.61 -6.56
N LEU A 179 -6.92 15.28 -6.71
CA LEU A 179 -5.93 14.32 -6.23
C LEU A 179 -5.26 13.60 -7.41
N ASP A 180 -3.95 13.82 -7.62
CA ASP A 180 -3.22 13.13 -8.68
C ASP A 180 -2.70 11.76 -8.22
N CYS A 181 -3.29 10.71 -8.80
CA CYS A 181 -2.93 9.30 -8.63
C CYS A 181 -2.29 8.72 -9.92
N GLY A 182 -1.83 9.56 -10.86
CA GLY A 182 -1.28 9.21 -12.16
C GLY A 182 0.11 8.55 -12.16
N GLY A 183 0.73 8.40 -10.98
CA GLY A 183 2.00 7.70 -10.79
C GLY A 183 3.22 8.48 -11.28
N ALA A 184 4.27 7.75 -11.70
CA ALA A 184 5.59 8.34 -11.99
C ALA A 184 5.59 9.40 -13.12
N ASN A 185 4.66 9.29 -14.08
CA ASN A 185 4.49 10.24 -15.19
C ASN A 185 3.29 11.18 -14.92
N SER A 186 3.21 11.68 -13.69
CA SER A 186 2.16 12.60 -13.20
C SER A 186 2.25 13.96 -13.90
N ARG A 187 1.20 14.29 -14.66
CA ARG A 187 1.08 15.58 -15.35
C ARG A 187 0.92 16.74 -14.37
N ALA A 188 0.21 16.57 -13.25
CA ALA A 188 0.04 17.65 -12.30
C ALA A 188 1.37 18.02 -11.63
N ARG A 189 2.19 17.03 -11.29
CA ARG A 189 3.53 17.22 -10.72
C ARG A 189 4.46 17.98 -11.68
N ASP A 190 4.42 17.63 -12.97
CA ASP A 190 5.23 18.32 -14.00
C ASP A 190 4.74 19.78 -14.22
N LEU A 191 3.43 20.02 -14.25
CA LEU A 191 2.85 21.37 -14.37
C LEU A 191 3.11 22.26 -13.15
N LEU A 192 3.15 21.67 -11.95
CA LEU A 192 3.50 22.36 -10.71
C LEU A 192 5.03 22.50 -10.50
N GLY A 193 5.85 21.96 -11.41
CA GLY A 193 7.30 22.00 -11.33
C GLY A 193 7.89 21.27 -10.12
N ILE A 194 7.18 20.27 -9.57
CA ILE A 194 7.61 19.55 -8.36
C ILE A 194 8.67 18.50 -8.74
N PRO A 195 9.94 18.64 -8.32
CA PRO A 195 11.00 17.73 -8.74
C PRO A 195 10.94 16.37 -8.02
N PHE A 196 11.59 15.35 -8.58
CA PHE A 196 11.96 14.17 -7.79
C PHE A 196 13.25 14.51 -7.03
N SER A 197 13.24 14.38 -5.70
CA SER A 197 14.46 14.51 -4.90
C SER A 197 15.37 13.29 -5.16
N PRO A 198 16.69 13.47 -5.31
CA PRO A 198 17.61 12.34 -5.36
C PRO A 198 17.62 11.61 -4.01
N LEU A 199 17.88 10.30 -4.02
CA LEU A 199 18.10 9.54 -2.78
C LEU A 199 19.51 9.86 -2.24
N PRO A 200 19.68 10.36 -1.00
CA PRO A 200 20.94 10.96 -0.55
C PRO A 200 22.19 10.08 -0.64
N GLN A 201 22.02 8.76 -0.56
CA GLN A 201 23.13 7.80 -0.44
C GLN A 201 23.48 7.06 -1.75
N TYR A 202 22.69 7.23 -2.81
CA TYR A 202 22.85 6.43 -4.04
C TYR A 202 22.93 7.28 -5.30
N VAL A 203 23.94 7.00 -6.12
CA VAL A 203 24.04 7.54 -7.49
C VAL A 203 22.91 6.92 -8.32
N GLN A 204 21.86 7.69 -8.58
CA GLN A 204 20.78 7.29 -9.47
C GLN A 204 21.34 7.00 -10.87
N LYS A 205 21.25 5.74 -11.30
CA LYS A 205 21.53 5.31 -12.66
C LYS A 205 20.21 4.93 -13.31
N GLU A 206 20.01 5.36 -14.55
CA GLU A 206 18.90 4.88 -15.36
C GLU A 206 19.11 3.40 -15.68
N VAL A 207 18.10 2.57 -15.46
CA VAL A 207 18.15 1.12 -15.66
C VAL A 207 16.96 0.70 -16.51
N HIS A 208 17.25 0.15 -17.69
CA HIS A 208 16.25 -0.29 -18.65
C HIS A 208 16.00 -1.78 -18.50
N HIS A 209 14.73 -2.16 -18.59
CA HIS A 209 14.29 -3.54 -18.42
C HIS A 209 13.38 -3.94 -19.59
N LEU A 210 13.50 -5.20 -19.99
CA LEU A 210 12.57 -5.91 -20.85
C LEU A 210 11.68 -6.77 -19.95
N SER A 211 10.37 -6.72 -20.16
CA SER A 211 9.43 -7.67 -19.56
C SER A 211 8.76 -8.47 -20.69
N VAL A 212 8.96 -9.78 -20.68
CA VAL A 212 8.38 -10.74 -21.63
C VAL A 212 7.27 -11.49 -20.90
N HIS A 213 6.04 -11.27 -21.34
CA HIS A 213 4.89 -12.07 -20.93
C HIS A 213 4.85 -13.35 -21.77
N PHE A 214 4.73 -14.52 -21.15
CA PHE A 214 4.70 -15.78 -21.89
C PHE A 214 3.79 -16.80 -21.21
N ASN A 215 3.28 -17.75 -22.00
CA ASN A 215 2.41 -18.80 -21.50
C ASN A 215 3.06 -20.18 -21.65
N ALA A 216 3.08 -20.94 -20.56
CA ALA A 216 3.69 -22.26 -20.46
C ALA A 216 3.15 -23.04 -19.27
N ASP A 217 3.03 -24.36 -19.39
CA ASP A 217 2.81 -25.25 -18.23
C ASP A 217 4.17 -25.64 -17.64
N LEU A 218 4.46 -25.14 -16.43
CA LEU A 218 5.67 -25.43 -15.68
C LEU A 218 5.36 -26.15 -14.35
N THR A 219 4.13 -26.63 -14.14
CA THR A 219 3.69 -27.31 -12.91
C THR A 219 4.63 -28.46 -12.49
N ARG A 220 5.14 -29.21 -13.47
CA ARG A 220 6.10 -30.31 -13.30
C ARG A 220 7.45 -29.94 -12.65
N PHE A 221 7.76 -28.64 -12.52
CA PHE A 221 9.01 -28.13 -11.95
C PHE A 221 8.87 -27.56 -10.53
N ASN A 222 7.72 -27.76 -9.87
CA ASN A 222 7.40 -27.25 -8.52
C ASN A 222 7.62 -25.72 -8.35
N PRO A 223 6.91 -24.88 -9.13
CA PRO A 223 7.21 -23.46 -9.25
C PRO A 223 6.86 -22.59 -8.04
N GLY A 224 7.87 -22.12 -7.30
CA GLY A 224 7.69 -20.98 -6.38
C GLY A 224 7.27 -19.69 -7.08
N THR A 225 6.77 -18.72 -6.32
CA THR A 225 6.25 -17.41 -6.80
C THR A 225 7.27 -16.61 -7.59
N LEU A 226 8.52 -16.62 -7.12
CA LEU A 226 9.65 -15.94 -7.75
C LEU A 226 10.75 -16.96 -8.03
N TRP A 227 11.21 -16.99 -9.27
CA TRP A 227 12.37 -17.77 -9.71
C TRP A 227 13.50 -16.81 -10.05
N TRP A 228 14.44 -16.75 -9.13
CA TRP A 228 15.70 -16.04 -9.23
C TRP A 228 16.69 -16.97 -9.89
N ILE A 229 16.89 -16.80 -11.18
CA ILE A 229 17.79 -17.65 -11.94
C ILE A 229 19.19 -16.98 -11.90
N SER A 230 20.29 -17.67 -12.20
CA SER A 230 21.58 -17.01 -12.49
C SER A 230 22.50 -17.93 -13.28
N SER A 231 23.22 -17.37 -14.26
CA SER A 231 24.15 -18.17 -15.05
C SER A 231 25.22 -17.36 -15.78
N PRO A 232 26.30 -18.02 -16.26
CA PRO A 232 27.29 -17.40 -17.15
C PRO A 232 26.75 -16.90 -18.51
N ARG A 233 25.46 -17.11 -18.82
CA ARG A 233 24.84 -16.64 -20.06
C ARG A 233 23.97 -15.40 -19.86
N ALA A 234 23.53 -15.06 -18.63
CA ALA A 234 22.34 -14.21 -18.44
C ALA A 234 21.95 -13.82 -16.97
N ASP A 235 21.28 -12.65 -16.77
CA ASP A 235 20.71 -12.13 -15.47
C ASP A 235 19.36 -11.25 -15.58
N GLY A 236 18.19 -11.73 -15.09
CA GLY A 236 16.72 -11.37 -15.17
C GLY A 236 15.77 -12.18 -14.17
N THR A 237 14.43 -12.38 -14.30
CA THR A 237 13.62 -13.16 -13.29
C THR A 237 12.27 -13.60 -13.80
N VAL A 238 11.83 -14.80 -13.40
CA VAL A 238 10.49 -15.31 -13.68
C VAL A 238 9.57 -15.09 -12.47
N ILE A 239 8.44 -14.44 -12.71
CA ILE A 239 7.33 -14.22 -11.77
C ILE A 239 6.20 -15.16 -12.18
N CYS A 240 5.75 -16.01 -11.26
CA CYS A 240 4.59 -16.88 -11.44
C CYS A 240 3.30 -16.12 -11.13
N TYR A 241 2.38 -16.08 -12.11
CA TYR A 241 1.00 -15.62 -11.88
C TYR A 241 0.02 -16.79 -11.89
N ASP A 242 0.25 -17.79 -12.75
CA ASP A 242 -0.44 -19.07 -12.77
C ASP A 242 0.55 -20.19 -13.13
N ARG A 243 0.70 -21.18 -12.24
CA ARG A 243 1.67 -22.30 -12.36
C ARG A 243 1.45 -23.18 -13.60
N ALA A 244 0.26 -23.18 -14.19
CA ALA A 244 -0.09 -23.96 -15.37
C ALA A 244 -0.09 -23.13 -16.66
N TYR A 245 -0.09 -21.79 -16.59
CA TYR A 245 -0.28 -20.98 -17.78
C TYR A 245 0.39 -19.60 -17.82
N ASP A 246 0.57 -18.86 -16.73
CA ASP A 246 0.80 -17.40 -16.82
C ASP A 246 2.05 -16.89 -16.09
N TRP A 247 2.94 -16.24 -16.85
CA TRP A 247 4.30 -15.92 -16.42
C TRP A 247 4.79 -14.59 -17.00
N ILE A 248 5.59 -13.88 -16.19
CA ILE A 248 6.43 -12.79 -16.69
C ILE A 248 7.88 -13.13 -16.45
N PHE A 249 8.69 -12.97 -17.49
CA PHE A 249 10.14 -12.89 -17.39
C PHE A 249 10.62 -11.44 -17.52
N VAL A 250 11.41 -10.95 -16.56
CA VAL A 250 11.99 -9.59 -16.56
C VAL A 250 13.50 -9.67 -16.74
N THR A 251 14.14 -8.88 -17.60
CA THR A 251 15.61 -8.82 -17.68
C THR A 251 16.12 -7.40 -17.93
N TYR A 252 17.41 -7.18 -17.68
CA TYR A 252 18.06 -5.90 -17.92
C TYR A 252 18.65 -5.82 -19.32
N TYR A 253 18.64 -4.61 -19.90
CA TYR A 253 19.41 -4.33 -21.11
C TYR A 253 20.01 -2.94 -21.05
N ASN A 254 21.12 -2.75 -21.78
CA ASN A 254 21.75 -1.45 -21.93
C ASN A 254 21.33 -0.86 -23.30
N PRO A 255 20.55 0.23 -23.37
CA PRO A 255 20.10 0.80 -24.64
C PRO A 255 21.24 1.37 -25.49
N LYS A 256 22.41 1.65 -24.88
CA LYS A 256 23.61 2.10 -25.60
C LYS A 256 24.27 0.98 -26.42
N THR A 257 23.99 -0.29 -26.09
CA THR A 257 24.56 -1.47 -26.77
C THR A 257 23.51 -2.38 -27.38
N THR A 258 22.22 -2.19 -27.06
CA THR A 258 21.12 -3.03 -27.53
C THR A 258 19.92 -2.17 -27.90
N SER A 259 19.64 -2.08 -29.20
CA SER A 259 18.46 -1.38 -29.70
C SER A 259 17.16 -2.08 -29.25
N PRO A 260 16.13 -1.33 -28.81
CA PRO A 260 14.82 -1.90 -28.49
C PRO A 260 14.21 -2.73 -29.63
N ASN A 261 14.53 -2.41 -30.89
CA ASN A 261 14.05 -3.15 -32.06
C ASN A 261 14.57 -4.60 -32.13
N LYS A 262 15.56 -4.96 -31.31
CA LYS A 262 16.05 -6.35 -31.18
C LYS A 262 15.00 -7.26 -30.52
N PHE A 263 14.12 -6.72 -29.67
CA PHE A 263 13.15 -7.48 -28.87
C PHE A 263 11.90 -7.87 -29.67
N THR A 264 12.12 -8.59 -30.77
CA THR A 264 11.05 -9.23 -31.58
C THR A 264 10.46 -10.43 -30.82
N GLU A 265 9.27 -10.92 -31.23
CA GLU A 265 8.70 -12.13 -30.63
C GLU A 265 9.66 -13.32 -30.74
N HIS A 266 10.32 -13.50 -31.88
CA HIS A 266 11.30 -14.57 -32.09
C HIS A 266 12.48 -14.45 -31.11
N TYR A 267 13.08 -13.26 -30.98
CA TYR A 267 14.17 -13.03 -30.01
C TYR A 267 13.72 -13.24 -28.57
N CYS A 268 12.53 -12.76 -28.21
CA CYS A 268 11.96 -12.98 -26.88
C CYS A 268 11.72 -14.47 -26.62
N ARG A 269 11.22 -15.23 -27.60
CA ARG A 269 11.03 -16.69 -27.51
C ARG A 269 12.36 -17.42 -27.36
N GLU A 270 13.37 -17.12 -28.19
CA GLU A 270 14.73 -17.66 -28.02
C GLU A 270 15.29 -17.31 -26.64
N LEU A 271 14.97 -16.15 -26.09
CA LEU A 271 15.41 -15.73 -24.77
C LEU A 271 14.69 -16.49 -23.64
N ILE A 272 13.39 -16.81 -23.79
CA ILE A 272 12.67 -17.74 -22.89
C ILE A 272 13.31 -19.14 -22.97
N ASP A 273 13.48 -19.67 -24.19
CA ASP A 273 13.95 -21.04 -24.44
C ASP A 273 15.42 -21.26 -24.01
N ASN A 274 16.24 -20.20 -24.03
CA ASN A 274 17.65 -20.23 -23.63
C ASN A 274 17.94 -19.51 -22.29
N MET A 275 16.91 -19.23 -21.47
CA MET A 275 17.08 -18.59 -20.15
C MET A 275 18.12 -19.25 -19.27
N PRO A 276 19.04 -18.48 -18.64
CA PRO A 276 18.94 -18.33 -17.16
C PRO A 276 19.52 -17.05 -16.48
N PHE A 277 18.84 -16.44 -15.47
CA PHE A 277 18.75 -14.96 -15.20
C PHE A 277 18.37 -14.41 -13.71
N HIS A 278 19.00 -13.35 -13.05
CA HIS A 278 18.76 -12.44 -11.79
C HIS A 278 17.75 -11.15 -11.64
N PRO A 279 17.30 -10.64 -10.44
CA PRO A 279 15.90 -10.23 -10.02
C PRO A 279 15.47 -8.76 -9.62
N ARG A 280 14.20 -8.57 -9.12
CA ARG A 280 13.57 -7.36 -8.47
C ARG A 280 12.38 -7.66 -7.50
N GLU A 281 12.06 -6.70 -6.61
CA GLU A 281 10.76 -6.49 -5.89
C GLU A 281 10.07 -5.15 -6.28
N VAL A 282 8.79 -4.92 -5.87
CA VAL A 282 7.97 -3.74 -6.25
C VAL A 282 7.17 -3.13 -5.08
N PHE A 283 7.62 -1.99 -4.54
CA PHE A 283 6.95 -1.31 -3.39
C PHE A 283 5.92 -0.22 -3.75
N GLY A 284 5.81 0.18 -5.02
CA GLY A 284 5.09 1.39 -5.43
C GLY A 284 3.58 1.41 -5.14
N VAL A 285 2.87 0.32 -5.45
CA VAL A 285 1.40 0.20 -5.26
C VAL A 285 1.03 0.24 -3.77
N ASN A 286 1.75 -0.53 -2.94
CA ASN A 286 1.51 -0.62 -1.51
C ASN A 286 1.67 0.75 -0.81
N THR A 287 2.68 1.53 -1.20
CA THR A 287 2.93 2.86 -0.64
C THR A 287 1.78 3.82 -0.94
N GLY A 288 1.37 3.90 -2.22
CA GLY A 288 0.34 4.85 -2.65
C GLY A 288 -1.04 4.65 -2.02
N ILE A 289 -1.39 3.43 -1.62
CA ILE A 289 -2.68 3.18 -0.97
C ILE A 289 -2.63 3.47 0.55
N ALA A 290 -1.48 3.28 1.21
CA ALA A 290 -1.27 3.82 2.55
C ALA A 290 -1.28 5.36 2.57
N ASP A 291 -0.78 6.00 1.51
CA ASP A 291 -0.92 7.44 1.29
C ASP A 291 -2.39 7.86 1.16
N ALA A 292 -3.19 7.11 0.37
CA ALA A 292 -4.62 7.34 0.19
C ALA A 292 -5.40 7.30 1.52
N GLN A 293 -5.17 6.29 2.37
CA GLN A 293 -5.81 6.22 3.69
C GLN A 293 -5.46 7.44 4.55
N ASN A 294 -4.18 7.82 4.60
CA ASN A 294 -3.73 8.94 5.43
C ASN A 294 -4.28 10.30 4.99
N LEU A 295 -4.51 10.49 3.68
CA LEU A 295 -5.12 11.71 3.16
C LEU A 295 -6.65 11.72 3.32
N ALA A 296 -7.32 10.60 3.07
CA ALA A 296 -8.78 10.54 3.04
C ALA A 296 -9.42 10.90 4.39
N TRP A 297 -8.89 10.40 5.52
CA TRP A 297 -9.42 10.78 6.84
C TRP A 297 -9.17 12.25 7.21
N LYS A 298 -8.14 12.88 6.63
CA LYS A 298 -7.86 14.32 6.84
C LYS A 298 -8.83 15.19 6.05
N ILE A 299 -9.12 14.81 4.80
CA ILE A 299 -10.21 15.43 4.03
C ILE A 299 -11.52 15.27 4.80
N HIS A 300 -11.81 14.08 5.34
CA HIS A 300 -12.98 13.89 6.21
C HIS A 300 -12.97 14.81 7.44
N ALA A 301 -11.82 15.00 8.11
CA ALA A 301 -11.70 15.90 9.25
C ALA A 301 -12.00 17.37 8.87
N VAL A 302 -11.54 17.85 7.70
CA VAL A 302 -11.87 19.19 7.19
C VAL A 302 -13.37 19.29 6.86
N GLU A 303 -13.92 18.35 6.10
CA GLU A 303 -15.34 18.32 5.70
C GLU A 303 -16.29 18.21 6.90
N ARG A 304 -15.85 17.58 8.00
CA ARG A 304 -16.59 17.52 9.28
C ARG A 304 -16.29 18.67 10.24
N ARG A 305 -15.42 19.62 9.87
CA ARG A 305 -14.96 20.74 10.72
C ARG A 305 -14.32 20.28 12.04
N TRP A 306 -13.66 19.14 12.01
CA TRP A 306 -12.81 18.63 13.09
C TRP A 306 -11.44 19.32 13.10
N ALA A 307 -11.01 19.79 11.93
CA ALA A 307 -9.76 20.50 11.70
C ALA A 307 -9.94 21.54 10.58
N GLU A 308 -9.08 22.55 10.56
CA GLU A 308 -8.93 23.47 9.44
C GLU A 308 -8.14 22.81 8.29
N GLU A 309 -8.17 23.40 7.09
CA GLU A 309 -7.42 22.89 5.91
C GLU A 309 -5.92 22.63 6.16
N ALA A 310 -5.33 23.31 7.15
CA ALA A 310 -3.93 23.14 7.57
C ALA A 310 -3.53 21.67 7.82
N ILE A 311 -4.44 20.84 8.33
CA ILE A 311 -4.20 19.40 8.60
C ILE A 311 -3.74 18.61 7.36
N LEU A 312 -4.15 19.08 6.16
CA LEU A 312 -3.78 18.48 4.88
C LEU A 312 -2.27 18.63 4.61
N SER A 313 -1.60 19.66 5.14
CA SER A 313 -0.14 19.85 5.00
C SER A 313 0.64 18.67 5.60
N THR A 314 0.18 18.16 6.75
CA THR A 314 0.76 17.00 7.44
C THR A 314 0.67 15.70 6.66
N TYR A 315 0.00 15.66 5.50
CA TYR A 315 0.10 14.54 4.56
C TYR A 315 1.53 14.38 4.05
N SER A 316 2.14 15.47 3.59
CA SER A 316 3.52 15.46 3.09
C SER A 316 4.48 15.06 4.22
N GLU A 317 4.37 15.69 5.39
CA GLU A 317 5.20 15.40 6.56
C GLU A 317 5.14 13.92 6.99
N LYS A 318 3.95 13.33 7.03
CA LYS A 318 3.76 11.97 7.56
C LYS A 318 4.02 10.89 6.50
N ARG A 319 3.82 11.18 5.21
CA ARG A 319 3.92 10.18 4.12
C ARG A 319 5.21 10.26 3.29
N ARG A 320 5.82 11.45 3.16
CA ARG A 320 7.09 11.60 2.42
C ARG A 320 8.25 10.79 3.03
N PRO A 321 8.47 10.75 4.37
CA PRO A 321 9.52 9.92 4.95
C PRO A 321 9.31 8.43 4.65
N VAL A 322 8.07 7.93 4.73
CA VAL A 322 7.72 6.53 4.40
C VAL A 322 7.99 6.23 2.91
N ALA A 323 7.62 7.14 2.01
CA ALA A 323 7.90 6.99 0.58
C ALA A 323 9.40 7.01 0.28
N VAL A 324 10.18 7.85 0.98
CA VAL A 324 11.66 7.88 0.88
C VAL A 324 12.29 6.60 1.43
N ALA A 325 11.81 6.08 2.56
CA ALA A 325 12.28 4.81 3.14
C ALA A 325 12.03 3.62 2.18
N ASN A 326 10.83 3.53 1.61
CA ASN A 326 10.49 2.48 0.65
C ASN A 326 11.30 2.60 -0.65
N ALA A 327 11.52 3.82 -1.14
CA ALA A 327 12.38 4.06 -2.31
C ALA A 327 13.85 3.72 -2.03
N TYR A 328 14.35 4.05 -0.83
CA TYR A 328 15.69 3.70 -0.37
C TYR A 328 15.88 2.18 -0.29
N GLN A 329 14.98 1.45 0.39
CA GLN A 329 15.06 -0.02 0.44
C GLN A 329 14.95 -0.64 -0.96
N SER A 330 14.09 -0.12 -1.84
CA SER A 330 13.99 -0.60 -3.22
C SER A 330 15.31 -0.48 -3.98
N VAL A 331 16.10 0.57 -3.75
CA VAL A 331 17.42 0.76 -4.38
C VAL A 331 18.51 -0.04 -3.67
N LYS A 332 18.47 -0.17 -2.33
CA LYS A 332 19.33 -1.07 -1.55
C LYS A 332 19.19 -2.52 -2.05
N ASN A 333 17.94 -3.01 -2.15
CA ASN A 333 17.58 -4.32 -2.69
C ASN A 333 18.15 -4.51 -4.10
N GLN A 334 18.01 -3.51 -4.98
CA GLN A 334 18.54 -3.56 -6.35
C GLN A 334 20.08 -3.63 -6.39
N ILE A 335 20.78 -2.81 -5.60
CA ILE A 335 22.25 -2.77 -5.58
C ILE A 335 22.84 -4.07 -5.01
N GLN A 336 22.25 -4.61 -3.94
CA GLN A 336 22.71 -5.85 -3.31
C GLN A 336 22.59 -7.06 -4.25
N SER A 337 21.55 -7.12 -5.10
CA SER A 337 21.41 -8.14 -6.13
C SER A 337 22.55 -8.07 -7.18
N PHE A 338 22.87 -6.88 -7.67
CA PHE A 338 23.86 -6.68 -8.74
C PHE A 338 25.33 -7.01 -8.35
N GLY A 339 25.65 -7.14 -7.06
CA GLY A 339 27.04 -7.18 -6.58
C GLY A 339 27.59 -8.55 -6.14
N ARG A 340 26.82 -9.65 -6.20
CA ARG A 340 27.14 -10.87 -5.41
C ARG A 340 27.18 -12.22 -6.13
N LEU A 341 26.76 -12.33 -7.39
CA LEU A 341 26.64 -13.64 -8.05
C LEU A 341 27.97 -14.31 -8.41
N ASP A 342 29.07 -13.56 -8.45
CA ASP A 342 30.42 -14.10 -8.73
C ASP A 342 30.98 -15.01 -7.61
N HIS A 343 30.39 -15.04 -6.40
CA HIS A 343 31.01 -15.68 -5.22
C HIS A 343 30.13 -16.72 -4.48
N VAL A 344 28.98 -17.13 -5.06
CA VAL A 344 27.92 -17.97 -4.44
C VAL A 344 28.36 -19.40 -4.05
N LYS A 345 29.63 -19.78 -4.20
CA LYS A 345 30.13 -21.12 -3.81
C LYS A 345 30.50 -21.27 -2.33
N GLU A 346 30.77 -20.20 -1.58
CA GLU A 346 31.39 -20.32 -0.25
C GLU A 346 30.67 -19.61 0.91
N LYS A 347 29.60 -18.83 0.68
CA LYS A 347 28.94 -18.01 1.74
C LYS A 347 27.41 -18.05 1.81
N LEU A 348 26.81 -19.15 1.34
CA LEU A 348 25.36 -19.32 1.18
C LEU A 348 24.54 -18.86 2.41
N ASP A 349 24.86 -19.31 3.63
CA ASP A 349 24.02 -19.03 4.82
C ASP A 349 23.99 -17.54 5.23
N CYS A 350 25.11 -16.81 5.10
CA CYS A 350 25.16 -15.38 5.40
C CYS A 350 24.50 -14.55 4.30
N GLU A 351 24.59 -15.02 3.05
CA GLU A 351 23.99 -14.36 1.89
C GLU A 351 22.47 -14.59 1.84
N LEU A 352 21.98 -15.75 2.25
CA LEU A 352 20.56 -16.05 2.43
C LEU A 352 19.90 -15.14 3.47
N ARG A 353 20.57 -14.86 4.60
CA ARG A 353 20.08 -13.89 5.59
C ARG A 353 20.07 -12.46 5.06
N ALA A 354 21.11 -12.03 4.35
CA ALA A 354 21.12 -10.70 3.73
C ALA A 354 20.05 -10.55 2.63
N ASN A 355 19.69 -11.65 1.96
CA ASN A 355 18.58 -11.69 1.01
C ASN A 355 17.21 -11.80 1.70
N ALA A 356 17.12 -12.15 2.99
CA ALA A 356 15.83 -12.21 3.68
C ALA A 356 15.15 -10.83 3.75
N GLU A 357 15.91 -9.77 4.03
CA GLU A 357 15.44 -8.36 3.93
C GLU A 357 14.92 -7.98 2.52
N HIS A 358 15.34 -8.69 1.47
CA HIS A 358 14.88 -8.43 0.11
C HIS A 358 13.41 -8.85 -0.09
N PHE A 359 12.93 -9.86 0.65
CA PHE A 359 11.61 -10.48 0.48
C PHE A 359 10.71 -10.32 1.70
N ASP A 360 11.31 -10.10 2.87
CA ASP A 360 10.63 -9.72 4.09
C ASP A 360 11.06 -8.30 4.45
N SER A 361 10.11 -7.38 4.29
CA SER A 361 10.24 -5.98 4.68
C SER A 361 9.10 -5.60 5.63
N ILE A 362 8.63 -6.53 6.48
CA ILE A 362 7.47 -6.33 7.37
C ILE A 362 7.57 -5.04 8.21
N ARG A 363 8.78 -4.61 8.61
CA ARG A 363 9.02 -3.35 9.31
C ARG A 363 8.63 -2.12 8.47
N LEU A 364 8.94 -2.13 7.17
CA LEU A 364 8.54 -1.08 6.22
C LEU A 364 7.07 -1.17 5.83
N GLN A 365 6.46 -2.36 5.95
CA GLN A 365 5.06 -2.60 5.61
C GLN A 365 4.10 -2.12 6.72
N ILE A 366 4.34 -2.51 7.99
CA ILE A 366 3.44 -2.22 9.13
C ILE A 366 4.14 -1.59 10.36
N GLY A 367 5.46 -1.45 10.34
CA GLY A 367 6.29 -0.98 11.46
C GLY A 367 6.74 0.47 11.40
N TYR A 368 6.48 1.20 10.31
CA TYR A 368 6.84 2.62 10.19
C TYR A 368 6.10 3.47 11.25
N ARG A 369 6.75 4.53 11.76
CA ARG A 369 6.16 5.48 12.70
C ARG A 369 6.08 6.88 12.11
N TYR A 370 4.93 7.51 12.20
CA TYR A 370 4.81 8.94 11.85
C TYR A 370 5.58 9.81 12.85
N GLY A 371 6.36 10.77 12.33
CA GLY A 371 7.30 11.57 13.13
C GLY A 371 8.69 10.93 13.27
N GLU A 372 9.02 9.92 12.46
CA GLU A 372 10.41 9.54 12.17
C GLU A 372 10.78 10.03 10.77
N ASP A 373 11.62 11.07 10.69
CA ASP A 373 12.03 11.68 9.43
C ASP A 373 13.27 11.01 8.81
N GLU A 374 14.01 10.24 9.61
CA GLU A 374 15.19 9.48 9.18
C GLU A 374 14.79 8.04 8.78
N VAL A 375 15.38 7.55 7.70
CA VAL A 375 15.26 6.14 7.30
C VAL A 375 16.17 5.31 8.21
N PRO A 376 15.67 4.43 9.10
CA PRO A 376 16.52 3.76 10.07
C PRO A 376 17.34 2.65 9.41
N ASP A 377 18.67 2.71 9.55
CA ASP A 377 19.63 1.70 9.06
C ASP A 377 19.64 0.43 9.95
N GLU A 378 18.46 -0.18 10.06
CA GLU A 378 18.16 -1.38 10.82
C GLU A 378 17.52 -2.42 9.88
N PRO A 379 17.58 -3.74 10.20
CA PRO A 379 16.94 -4.78 9.42
C PRO A 379 15.43 -4.53 9.22
N CYS A 380 14.92 -4.75 8.01
CA CYS A 380 13.52 -4.50 7.66
C CYS A 380 12.60 -5.73 7.76
N ASP A 381 13.17 -6.91 8.02
CA ASP A 381 12.53 -8.22 8.15
C ASP A 381 11.92 -8.51 9.54
N TYR A 382 12.02 -7.55 10.48
CA TYR A 382 11.47 -7.69 11.82
C TYR A 382 10.58 -6.51 12.24
N TYR A 383 9.33 -6.80 12.58
CA TYR A 383 8.41 -5.83 13.17
C TYR A 383 8.43 -5.92 14.70
N SER A 384 8.77 -4.81 15.37
CA SER A 384 8.67 -4.67 16.81
C SER A 384 7.41 -3.87 17.18
N PRO A 385 6.41 -4.46 17.86
CA PRO A 385 5.25 -3.74 18.37
C PRO A 385 5.61 -2.55 19.27
N SER A 386 4.88 -1.45 19.15
CA SER A 386 5.17 -0.18 19.83
C SER A 386 3.89 0.58 20.19
N ASN A 387 3.84 1.13 21.40
CA ASN A 387 2.78 2.06 21.84
C ASN A 387 3.13 3.55 21.61
N LYS A 388 4.29 3.85 21.02
CA LYS A 388 4.73 5.24 20.82
C LYS A 388 3.75 5.99 19.88
N PRO A 389 3.46 7.29 20.13
CA PRO A 389 2.70 8.12 19.20
C PRO A 389 3.19 8.01 17.77
N GLY A 390 2.26 7.98 16.81
CA GLY A 390 2.55 7.79 15.39
C GLY A 390 2.74 6.34 14.94
N SER A 391 2.75 5.35 15.86
CA SER A 391 2.88 3.93 15.50
C SER A 391 1.53 3.37 15.04
N ARG A 392 1.51 2.40 14.13
CA ARG A 392 0.31 1.59 13.85
C ARG A 392 -0.15 0.91 15.15
N LEU A 393 -1.47 0.86 15.41
CA LEU A 393 -2.05 0.07 16.48
C LEU A 393 -1.57 -1.38 16.41
N VAL A 394 -1.19 -1.95 17.56
CA VAL A 394 -0.68 -3.32 17.63
C VAL A 394 -1.85 -4.29 17.46
N HIS A 395 -1.71 -5.22 16.52
CA HIS A 395 -2.65 -6.33 16.36
C HIS A 395 -2.65 -7.25 17.59
N ALA A 396 -3.82 -7.72 17.97
CA ALA A 396 -4.02 -9.00 18.64
C ALA A 396 -5.38 -9.57 18.25
N TRP A 397 -5.55 -10.87 18.41
CA TRP A 397 -6.87 -11.50 18.37
C TRP A 397 -7.65 -11.20 19.64
N ILE A 398 -8.91 -10.83 19.46
CA ILE A 398 -9.85 -10.45 20.51
C ILE A 398 -11.19 -11.17 20.32
N SER A 399 -11.90 -11.37 21.42
CA SER A 399 -13.31 -11.78 21.43
C SER A 399 -14.18 -10.56 21.66
N VAL A 400 -15.11 -10.28 20.74
CA VAL A 400 -16.12 -9.21 20.83
C VAL A 400 -17.49 -9.87 20.69
N ALA A 401 -18.31 -9.83 21.75
CA ALA A 401 -19.60 -10.52 21.80
C ALA A 401 -19.56 -12.00 21.35
N GLY A 402 -18.44 -12.69 21.57
CA GLY A 402 -18.21 -14.09 21.15
C GLY A 402 -17.66 -14.27 19.72
N GLN A 403 -17.53 -13.19 18.93
CA GLN A 403 -16.88 -13.22 17.62
C GLN A 403 -15.38 -12.94 17.73
N TRP A 404 -14.59 -13.63 16.90
CA TRP A 404 -13.14 -13.47 16.84
C TRP A 404 -12.78 -12.37 15.84
N LEU A 405 -12.15 -11.30 16.33
CA LEU A 405 -11.78 -10.12 15.55
C LEU A 405 -10.33 -9.72 15.84
N SER A 406 -9.81 -8.80 15.05
CA SER A 406 -8.55 -8.09 15.31
C SER A 406 -8.79 -6.84 16.17
N THR A 407 -7.83 -6.46 17.01
CA THR A 407 -7.81 -5.11 17.62
C THR A 407 -7.87 -3.97 16.59
N LEU A 408 -7.42 -4.22 15.36
CA LEU A 408 -7.53 -3.26 14.24
C LEU A 408 -8.96 -3.05 13.77
N ASP A 409 -9.84 -4.05 13.96
CA ASP A 409 -11.26 -4.00 13.58
C ASP A 409 -12.07 -3.12 14.55
N LEU A 410 -11.51 -2.80 15.72
CA LEU A 410 -12.09 -1.83 16.67
C LEU A 410 -12.02 -0.38 16.15
N VAL A 411 -11.20 -0.11 15.13
CA VAL A 411 -11.02 1.21 14.53
C VAL A 411 -11.62 1.20 13.13
N ASP A 412 -12.88 1.59 13.03
CA ASP A 412 -13.64 1.57 11.78
C ASP A 412 -13.09 2.54 10.72
N GLY A 413 -12.37 3.59 11.11
CA GLY A 413 -11.85 4.62 10.22
C GLY A 413 -12.78 5.80 9.99
N MET A 414 -13.90 5.88 10.71
CA MET A 414 -14.86 6.98 10.69
C MET A 414 -14.74 7.90 11.91
N SER A 415 -13.98 7.51 12.93
CA SER A 415 -13.87 8.23 14.21
C SER A 415 -12.57 7.91 14.94
N PHE A 416 -12.27 8.70 15.97
CA PHE A 416 -11.21 8.34 16.93
C PHE A 416 -11.71 7.24 17.86
N VAL A 417 -10.79 6.44 18.38
CA VAL A 417 -11.11 5.36 19.32
C VAL A 417 -10.26 5.48 20.57
N LEU A 418 -10.91 5.45 21.73
CA LEU A 418 -10.30 5.38 23.05
C LEU A 418 -10.47 3.96 23.60
N LEU A 419 -9.39 3.18 23.53
CA LEU A 419 -9.33 1.86 24.15
C LEU A 419 -8.98 2.02 25.63
N LEU A 420 -9.79 1.52 26.55
CA LEU A 420 -9.58 1.62 28.00
C LEU A 420 -8.96 0.35 28.58
N SER A 421 -8.14 0.53 29.62
CA SER A 421 -7.45 -0.58 30.29
C SER A 421 -8.38 -1.57 30.98
N ASP A 422 -9.35 -1.09 31.76
CA ASP A 422 -10.38 -1.90 32.39
C ASP A 422 -11.51 -1.00 32.94
N HIS A 423 -12.45 -1.58 33.69
CA HIS A 423 -13.57 -0.89 34.33
C HIS A 423 -13.18 0.31 35.22
N SER A 424 -11.97 0.36 35.79
CA SER A 424 -11.48 1.49 36.60
C SER A 424 -11.27 2.76 35.76
N ALA A 425 -11.07 2.62 34.44
CA ALA A 425 -10.96 3.73 33.52
C ALA A 425 -12.33 4.29 33.06
N ARG A 426 -13.45 3.78 33.59
CA ARG A 426 -14.80 4.26 33.22
C ARG A 426 -15.01 5.75 33.50
N ALA A 427 -14.39 6.29 34.56
CA ALA A 427 -14.41 7.73 34.83
C ALA A 427 -13.79 8.56 33.69
N LEU A 428 -12.79 8.04 32.97
CA LEU A 428 -12.22 8.68 31.79
C LEU A 428 -13.19 8.65 30.61
N ALA A 429 -13.93 7.54 30.44
CA ALA A 429 -14.99 7.43 29.42
C ALA A 429 -16.09 8.47 29.62
N ASP A 430 -16.57 8.60 30.85
CA ASP A 430 -17.70 9.47 31.17
C ASP A 430 -17.27 10.95 31.16
N ALA A 431 -16.03 11.25 31.56
CA ALA A 431 -15.44 12.57 31.38
C ALA A 431 -15.33 12.95 29.89
N VAL A 432 -14.87 12.05 29.02
CA VAL A 432 -14.79 12.27 27.55
C VAL A 432 -16.16 12.49 26.91
N ARG A 433 -17.22 11.87 27.43
CA ARG A 433 -18.61 12.12 26.99
C ARG A 433 -19.19 13.45 27.48
N SER A 434 -18.65 14.01 28.56
CA SER A 434 -19.14 15.25 29.17
C SER A 434 -18.55 16.52 28.56
N ILE A 435 -17.45 16.41 27.83
CA ILE A 435 -16.77 17.52 27.15
C ILE A 435 -17.22 17.66 25.70
N ASN A 436 -17.38 18.90 25.24
CA ASN A 436 -17.77 19.21 23.87
C ASN A 436 -16.53 19.25 22.96
N LEU A 437 -16.05 18.07 22.55
CA LEU A 437 -14.96 17.95 21.57
C LEU A 437 -15.49 18.14 20.14
N PRO A 438 -14.67 18.68 19.21
CA PRO A 438 -15.06 18.80 17.80
C PRO A 438 -15.12 17.44 17.08
N VAL A 439 -14.48 16.40 17.65
CA VAL A 439 -14.37 15.05 17.07
C VAL A 439 -15.29 14.04 17.73
N ILE A 440 -15.62 12.97 16.99
CA ILE A 440 -16.28 11.78 17.55
C ILE A 440 -15.20 10.84 18.10
N ILE A 441 -15.36 10.41 19.36
CA ILE A 441 -14.55 9.38 20.01
C ILE A 441 -15.45 8.22 20.45
N TYR A 442 -15.24 7.04 19.87
CA TYR A 442 -15.80 5.80 20.40
C TYR A 442 -14.92 5.28 21.55
N THR A 443 -15.53 4.92 22.67
CA THR A 443 -14.82 4.39 23.83
C THR A 443 -15.13 2.90 23.99
N LEU A 444 -14.11 2.07 24.09
CA LEU A 444 -14.21 0.61 24.21
C LEU A 444 -13.36 0.12 25.37
N CYS A 445 -13.92 -0.70 26.24
CA CYS A 445 -13.32 -1.13 27.49
C CYS A 445 -12.87 -2.60 27.44
N MET A 446 -11.56 -2.83 27.63
CA MET A 446 -11.02 -4.18 27.74
C MET A 446 -11.59 -4.91 28.97
N GLY A 447 -11.99 -6.17 28.78
CA GLY A 447 -12.69 -6.97 29.79
C GLY A 447 -14.20 -6.71 29.90
N SER A 448 -14.74 -5.74 29.17
CA SER A 448 -16.19 -5.46 29.07
C SER A 448 -16.68 -5.63 27.63
N ASP A 449 -16.13 -4.82 26.72
CA ASP A 449 -16.60 -4.71 25.34
C ASP A 449 -15.79 -5.63 24.41
N PHE A 450 -14.54 -5.93 24.79
CA PHE A 450 -13.68 -6.92 24.13
C PHE A 450 -12.76 -7.61 25.14
N VAL A 451 -12.39 -8.87 24.86
CA VAL A 451 -11.40 -9.64 25.64
C VAL A 451 -10.22 -9.97 24.75
N VAL A 452 -9.00 -9.65 25.18
CA VAL A 452 -7.78 -9.92 24.41
C VAL A 452 -7.26 -11.32 24.70
N LEU A 453 -6.96 -12.10 23.65
CA LEU A 453 -6.51 -13.49 23.79
C LEU A 453 -5.01 -13.59 24.10
N ASN A 454 -4.22 -12.61 23.66
CA ASN A 454 -2.79 -12.51 23.99
C ASN A 454 -2.57 -11.69 25.27
N ALA A 455 -2.08 -12.35 26.33
CA ALA A 455 -1.87 -11.74 27.64
C ALA A 455 -0.80 -10.63 27.67
N SER A 456 0.17 -10.62 26.74
CA SER A 456 1.20 -9.56 26.71
C SER A 456 0.72 -8.28 26.03
N TRP A 457 -0.31 -8.34 25.18
CA TRP A 457 -0.74 -7.20 24.36
C TRP A 457 -1.03 -5.95 25.18
N ALA A 458 -1.72 -6.09 26.32
CA ALA A 458 -2.05 -4.97 27.19
C ALA A 458 -0.80 -4.24 27.72
N SER A 459 0.31 -4.95 27.96
CA SER A 459 1.56 -4.32 28.39
C SER A 459 2.27 -3.67 27.19
N THR A 460 2.26 -4.33 26.04
CA THR A 460 2.78 -3.81 24.76
C THR A 460 2.15 -2.48 24.36
N VAL A 461 0.82 -2.33 24.53
CA VAL A 461 0.10 -1.08 24.18
C VAL A 461 -0.01 -0.07 25.34
N GLY A 462 0.60 -0.35 26.50
CA GLY A 462 0.57 0.54 27.66
C GLY A 462 -0.75 0.59 28.44
N LEU A 463 -1.62 -0.41 28.26
CA LEU A 463 -2.92 -0.55 28.94
C LEU A 463 -2.89 -1.45 30.19
N SER A 464 -1.75 -2.01 30.60
CA SER A 464 -1.63 -2.73 31.89
C SER A 464 -1.79 -1.84 33.13
N ARG A 465 -1.84 -0.51 32.98
CA ARG A 465 -2.05 0.42 34.09
C ARG A 465 -3.56 0.66 34.30
N PRO A 466 -4.11 0.46 35.51
CA PRO A 466 -5.49 0.84 35.83
C PRO A 466 -5.75 2.33 35.58
N ALA A 467 -7.01 2.68 35.34
CA ALA A 467 -7.46 4.04 35.03
C ALA A 467 -6.70 4.72 33.86
N SER A 468 -6.35 3.96 32.83
CA SER A 468 -5.67 4.46 31.62
C SER A 468 -6.43 4.11 30.34
N GLY A 469 -6.07 4.80 29.26
CA GLY A 469 -6.53 4.48 27.91
C GLY A 469 -5.44 4.69 26.86
N LEU A 470 -5.77 4.33 25.63
CA LEU A 470 -4.97 4.50 24.42
C LEU A 470 -5.86 5.16 23.38
N LEU A 471 -5.47 6.36 22.93
CA LEU A 471 -6.20 7.10 21.91
C LEU A 471 -5.63 6.78 20.52
N VAL A 472 -6.50 6.40 19.59
CA VAL A 472 -6.15 5.93 18.24
C VAL A 472 -6.91 6.75 17.18
N ARG A 473 -6.22 7.09 16.09
CA ARG A 473 -6.74 7.83 14.93
C ARG A 473 -7.59 6.95 14.01
N PRO A 474 -8.46 7.55 13.17
CA PRO A 474 -9.18 6.84 12.12
C PRO A 474 -8.28 5.97 11.21
N ASP A 475 -7.06 6.40 10.88
CA ASP A 475 -6.11 5.61 10.08
C ASP A 475 -5.36 4.53 10.88
N GLN A 476 -5.87 4.09 12.03
CA GLN A 476 -5.30 3.07 12.94
C GLN A 476 -3.93 3.44 13.55
N HIS A 477 -3.52 4.72 13.54
CA HIS A 477 -2.26 5.15 14.18
C HIS A 477 -2.51 5.72 15.58
N ILE A 478 -1.65 5.36 16.53
CA ILE A 478 -1.72 5.74 17.93
C ILE A 478 -1.44 7.26 18.08
N LEU A 479 -2.29 7.97 18.84
CA LEU A 479 -1.95 9.30 19.37
C LEU A 479 -1.16 9.21 20.66
N GLY A 480 -1.51 8.29 21.56
CA GLY A 480 -0.75 8.01 22.77
C GLY A 480 -1.60 7.40 23.88
N ASN A 481 -0.92 6.95 24.93
CA ASN A 481 -1.58 6.58 26.18
C ASN A 481 -2.04 7.84 26.93
N VAL A 482 -3.18 7.74 27.61
CA VAL A 482 -3.85 8.84 28.31
C VAL A 482 -4.32 8.39 29.69
N THR A 483 -4.25 9.27 30.68
CA THR A 483 -4.83 9.04 32.03
C THR A 483 -5.79 10.15 32.46
N SER A 484 -6.03 11.16 31.62
CA SER A 484 -6.92 12.28 31.91
C SER A 484 -7.47 12.93 30.64
N VAL A 485 -8.52 13.74 30.76
CA VAL A 485 -9.12 14.49 29.65
C VAL A 485 -8.12 15.47 29.03
N GLU A 486 -7.32 16.16 29.86
CA GLU A 486 -6.33 17.14 29.41
C GLU A 486 -5.15 16.49 28.65
N ASN A 487 -5.03 15.16 28.70
CA ASN A 487 -4.13 14.40 27.82
C ASN A 487 -4.77 14.21 26.44
N ILE A 488 -6.06 13.84 26.42
CA ILE A 488 -6.85 13.63 25.20
C ILE A 488 -6.96 14.94 24.41
N GLU A 489 -7.37 16.03 25.05
CA GLU A 489 -7.49 17.35 24.42
C GLU A 489 -6.17 17.81 23.79
N ARG A 490 -5.05 17.65 24.52
CA ARG A 490 -3.71 18.02 24.03
C ARG A 490 -3.27 17.19 22.82
N LEU A 491 -3.53 15.89 22.85
CA LEU A 491 -3.20 14.98 21.75
C LEU A 491 -4.08 15.26 20.51
N LEU A 492 -5.35 15.58 20.71
CA LEU A 492 -6.26 15.97 19.63
C LEU A 492 -5.86 17.32 19.02
N ALA A 493 -5.60 18.34 19.83
CA ALA A 493 -5.12 19.64 19.36
C ALA A 493 -3.83 19.49 18.54
N ALA A 494 -2.85 18.72 19.03
CA ALA A 494 -1.63 18.43 18.29
C ALA A 494 -1.89 17.65 16.98
N CYS A 495 -2.91 16.80 16.92
CA CYS A 495 -3.28 16.03 15.73
C CYS A 495 -4.08 16.81 14.68
N LEU A 496 -4.86 17.81 15.11
CA LEU A 496 -5.86 18.53 14.29
C LEU A 496 -5.41 19.95 13.91
N CYS A 497 -4.44 20.51 14.64
CA CYS A 497 -3.88 21.85 14.40
C CYS A 497 -2.42 21.82 13.90
N SER A 498 -1.89 20.63 13.55
CA SER A 498 -0.62 20.51 12.81
C SER A 498 -0.84 20.69 11.31
#